data_AF-A0A1V1X3K0-F1
#
_entry.id   AF-A0A1V1X3K0-F1
#
_cell.length_a   1.000
_cell.length_b   1.000
_cell.length_c   1.000
_cell.angle_alpha   90.00
_cell.angle_beta   90.00
_cell.angle_gamma   90.00
#
_symmetry.space_group_name_H-M   'P 1'
#
loop_
_entity.id
_entity.type
_entity.pdbx_description
1 polymer ?
#
loop_
_entity_poly.entity_id
_entity_poly.type
_entity_poly.pdbx_seq_one_letter_code
_entity_poly.pdbx_strand_id
1 'polypeptide(L)'
;MKVTQITTSAINNYIISRMDAGAANATINRELSAMKRMLNLGAQQTPPVVDRVPHISMLNENNARKGFFEHWEFLALRDALPDYLKGFITFAYKSGWRLQEIGGITWGPG
;
A
#
# COMPACT_ATOMS: atom_id res chain seq x y z
N MET A 1 9.01 14.22 -20.07
CA MET A 1 10.19 14.43 -19.19
C MET A 1 11.29 13.48 -19.66
N LYS A 2 12.48 13.97 -20.00
CA LYS A 2 13.61 13.10 -20.40
C LYS A 2 14.26 12.47 -19.17
N VAL A 3 14.79 11.26 -19.29
CA VAL A 3 15.46 10.54 -18.18
C VAL A 3 16.60 11.37 -17.57
N THR A 4 17.33 12.12 -18.39
CA THR A 4 18.43 13.00 -17.96
C THR A 4 18.00 14.14 -17.04
N GLN A 5 16.70 14.46 -16.97
CA GLN A 5 16.17 15.50 -16.07
C GLN A 5 15.72 14.95 -14.72
N ILE A 6 15.73 13.63 -14.53
CA ILE A 6 15.39 12.98 -13.26
C ILE A 6 16.62 13.01 -12.38
N THR A 7 16.81 14.14 -11.70
CA THR A 7 17.87 14.35 -10.70
C THR A 7 17.34 14.08 -9.30
N THR A 8 18.23 13.84 -8.33
CA THR A 8 17.83 13.76 -6.92
C THR A 8 17.08 15.01 -6.45
N SER A 9 17.46 16.20 -6.95
CA SER A 9 16.74 17.46 -6.66
C SER A 9 15.31 17.45 -7.21
N ALA A 10 15.11 16.98 -8.45
CA ALA A 10 13.78 16.86 -9.04
C ALA A 10 12.90 15.86 -8.28
N ILE A 11 13.50 14.76 -7.80
CA ILE A 11 12.82 13.75 -6.97
C ILE A 11 12.42 14.35 -5.60
N ASN A 12 13.29 15.12 -4.97
CA ASN A 12 12.98 15.78 -3.70
C ASN A 12 11.85 16.83 -3.86
N ASN A 13 11.89 17.62 -4.93
CA ASN A 13 10.81 18.57 -5.22
C ASN A 13 9.48 17.86 -5.48
N TYR A 14 9.51 16.71 -6.16
CA TYR A 14 8.33 15.87 -6.31
C TYR A 14 7.79 15.39 -4.95
N ILE A 15 8.65 14.85 -4.09
CA ILE A 15 8.27 14.43 -2.73
C ILE A 15 7.59 15.57 -1.97
N ILE A 16 8.19 16.76 -1.95
CA ILE A 16 7.63 17.95 -1.29
C ILE A 16 6.24 18.26 -1.85
N SER A 17 6.09 18.35 -3.19
CA SER A 17 4.80 18.64 -3.80
C SER A 17 3.71 17.61 -3.47
N ARG A 18 4.08 16.33 -3.30
CA ARG A 18 3.12 15.27 -2.92
C ARG A 18 2.73 15.38 -1.45
N MET A 19 3.68 15.74 -0.59
CA MET A 19 3.41 16.01 0.82
C MET A 19 2.50 17.24 0.97
N ASP A 20 2.74 18.31 0.22
CA ASP A 20 1.89 19.51 0.19
C ASP A 20 0.47 19.21 -0.32
N ALA A 21 0.34 18.25 -1.23
CA ALA A 21 -0.95 17.73 -1.69
C ALA A 21 -1.63 16.76 -0.69
N GLY A 22 -1.03 16.53 0.48
CA GLY A 22 -1.59 15.66 1.53
C GLY A 22 -1.46 14.16 1.26
N ALA A 23 -0.60 13.73 0.32
CA ALA A 23 -0.39 12.32 0.06
C ALA A 23 0.31 11.63 1.23
N ALA A 24 -0.16 10.44 1.61
CA ALA A 24 0.50 9.65 2.65
C ALA A 24 1.89 9.17 2.20
N ASN A 25 2.84 9.09 3.14
CA ASN A 25 4.21 8.61 2.87
C ASN A 25 4.24 7.26 2.15
N ALA A 26 3.33 6.35 2.50
CA ALA A 26 3.19 5.04 1.85
C ALA A 26 2.86 5.15 0.35
N THR A 27 2.01 6.12 -0.01
CA THR A 27 1.62 6.39 -1.39
C THR A 27 2.81 6.96 -2.16
N ILE A 28 3.48 7.96 -1.59
CA ILE A 28 4.68 8.57 -2.18
C ILE A 28 5.77 7.50 -2.40
N ASN A 29 6.00 6.63 -1.40
CA ASN A 29 6.97 5.55 -1.52
C ASN A 29 6.61 4.53 -2.60
N ARG A 30 5.33 4.22 -2.82
CA ARG A 30 4.91 3.36 -3.94
C ARG A 30 5.23 4.01 -5.30
N GLU A 31 4.95 5.30 -5.44
CA GLU A 31 5.29 6.09 -6.64
C GLU A 31 6.82 6.08 -6.89
N LEU A 32 7.62 6.38 -5.84
CA LEU A 32 9.08 6.35 -5.90
C LEU A 32 9.64 4.96 -6.22
N SER A 33 9.02 3.90 -5.69
CA SER A 33 9.43 2.51 -5.96
C SER A 33 9.19 2.13 -7.43
N ALA A 34 8.04 2.52 -7.98
CA ALA A 34 7.74 2.33 -9.40
C ALA A 34 8.75 3.08 -10.28
N MET A 35 9.06 4.34 -9.95
CA MET A 35 10.07 5.13 -10.66
C MET A 35 11.46 4.48 -10.59
N LYS A 36 11.89 4.06 -9.40
CA LYS A 36 13.16 3.34 -9.21
C LYS A 36 13.20 2.08 -10.06
N ARG A 37 12.11 1.31 -10.14
CA ARG A 37 12.02 0.11 -10.96
C ARG A 37 12.16 0.43 -12.45
N MET A 38 11.45 1.44 -12.94
CA MET A 38 11.53 1.86 -14.35
C MET A 38 12.96 2.26 -14.74
N LEU A 39 13.65 3.04 -13.90
CA LEU A 39 15.03 3.47 -14.16
C LEU A 39 16.02 2.30 -14.16
N ASN A 40 15.86 1.36 -13.23
CA ASN A 40 16.69 0.15 -13.20
C ASN A 40 16.47 -0.74 -14.43
N LEU A 41 15.22 -0.87 -14.89
CA LEU A 41 14.92 -1.63 -16.11
C LEU A 41 15.58 -1.01 -17.34
N GLY A 42 15.50 0.32 -17.49
CA GLY A 42 16.14 1.02 -18.61
C GLY A 42 17.67 0.96 -18.57
N ALA A 43 18.28 0.87 -17.38
CA ALA A 43 19.72 0.68 -17.22
C ALA A 43 20.19 -0.76 -17.57
N GLN A 44 19.29 -1.74 -17.46
CA GLN A 44 19.56 -3.16 -17.77
C GLN A 44 19.38 -3.50 -19.25
N GLN A 45 18.88 -2.57 -20.07
CA GLN A 45 18.75 -2.79 -21.51
C GLN A 45 20.11 -2.76 -22.22
N THR A 46 20.20 -3.42 -23.38
CA THR A 46 21.39 -3.41 -24.23
C THR A 46 21.01 -2.88 -25.62
N PRO A 47 21.50 -1.69 -26.03
CA PRO A 47 22.28 -0.74 -25.22
C PRO A 47 21.45 -0.08 -24.11
N PRO A 48 22.08 0.40 -23.02
CA PRO A 48 21.36 1.05 -21.91
C PRO A 48 20.64 2.30 -22.38
N VAL A 49 19.37 2.44 -21.98
CA VAL A 49 18.57 3.66 -22.20
C VAL A 49 18.76 4.65 -21.04
N VAL A 50 19.21 4.15 -19.89
CA VAL A 50 19.48 4.94 -18.68
C VAL A 50 20.92 4.71 -18.25
N ASP A 51 21.76 5.74 -18.40
CA ASP A 51 23.19 5.65 -18.07
C ASP A 51 23.45 5.51 -16.57
N ARG A 52 22.65 6.19 -15.74
CA ARG A 52 22.81 6.19 -14.29
C ARG A 52 21.47 6.34 -13.58
N VAL A 53 21.22 5.46 -12.61
CA VAL A 53 20.06 5.56 -11.73
C VAL A 53 20.40 6.52 -10.56
N PRO A 54 19.68 7.64 -10.40
CA PRO A 54 19.87 8.54 -9.26
C PRO A 54 19.48 7.85 -7.94
N HIS A 55 20.08 8.30 -6.84
CA HIS A 55 19.66 7.86 -5.52
C HIS A 55 18.26 8.42 -5.22
N ILE A 56 17.34 7.52 -4.86
CA ILE A 56 15.96 7.82 -4.48
C ILE A 56 15.82 7.44 -3.00
N SER A 57 15.70 8.45 -2.15
CA SER A 57 15.48 8.29 -0.71
C SER A 57 14.00 8.08 -0.44
N MET A 58 13.67 7.02 0.31
CA MET A 58 12.30 6.69 0.69
C MET A 58 11.92 7.45 1.96
N LEU A 59 10.66 7.82 2.09
CA LEU A 59 10.12 8.44 3.30
C LEU A 59 9.92 7.39 4.41
N ASN A 60 10.00 7.82 5.67
CA ASN A 60 9.69 6.94 6.79
C ASN A 60 8.18 6.64 6.83
N GLU A 61 7.81 5.37 6.88
CA GLU A 61 6.43 4.90 6.93
C GLU A 61 6.05 4.51 8.37
N ASN A 62 5.26 5.35 9.05
CA ASN A 62 4.62 4.97 10.30
C ASN A 62 3.30 4.19 10.02
N ASN A 63 3.41 3.07 9.29
CA ASN A 63 2.29 2.25 8.85
C ASN A 63 1.98 1.06 9.80
N ALA A 64 2.42 1.13 11.06
CA ALA A 64 1.97 0.16 12.05
C ALA A 64 0.44 0.22 12.11
N ARG A 65 -0.24 -0.90 11.80
CA ARG A 65 -1.69 -0.99 11.94
C ARG A 65 -2.01 -0.75 13.42
N LYS A 66 -2.66 0.37 13.71
CA LYS A 66 -3.15 0.73 15.05
C LYS A 66 -4.65 0.45 15.11
N GLY A 67 -5.16 0.02 16.26
CA GLY A 67 -6.57 -0.28 16.47
C GLY A 67 -6.94 -1.75 16.25
N PHE A 68 -6.26 -2.65 16.95
CA PHE A 68 -6.77 -4.01 17.12
C PHE A 68 -7.90 -3.97 18.16
N PHE A 69 -8.95 -4.74 17.93
CA PHE A 69 -10.00 -4.95 18.91
C PHE A 69 -9.50 -5.87 20.02
N GLU A 70 -9.67 -5.46 21.27
CA GLU A 70 -9.73 -6.40 22.38
C GLU A 70 -10.97 -7.28 22.25
N HIS A 71 -10.96 -8.45 22.88
CA HIS A 71 -12.05 -9.42 22.74
C HIS A 71 -13.42 -8.84 23.11
N TRP A 72 -13.47 -8.01 24.16
CA TRP A 72 -14.70 -7.37 24.62
C TRP A 72 -15.20 -6.29 23.66
N GLU A 73 -14.32 -5.54 23.00
CA GLU A 73 -14.68 -4.54 22.00
C GLU A 73 -15.27 -5.21 20.76
N PHE A 74 -14.73 -6.37 20.37
CA PHE A 74 -15.29 -7.19 19.29
C PHE A 74 -16.71 -7.69 19.64
N LEU A 75 -16.94 -8.17 20.86
CA LEU A 75 -18.27 -8.62 21.28
C LEU A 75 -19.29 -7.48 21.23
N ALA A 76 -18.94 -6.30 21.73
CA ALA A 76 -19.80 -5.12 21.67
C ALA A 76 -20.14 -4.71 20.22
N LEU A 77 -19.15 -4.73 19.32
CA LEU A 77 -19.37 -4.46 17.89
C LEU A 77 -20.32 -5.50 17.27
N ARG A 78 -20.06 -6.79 17.52
CA ARG A 78 -20.90 -7.88 17.00
C ARG A 78 -22.35 -7.73 17.46
N ASP A 79 -22.56 -7.39 18.73
CA ASP A 79 -23.90 -7.31 19.31
C ASP A 79 -24.69 -6.09 18.80
N ALA A 80 -23.99 -5.02 18.40
CA ALA A 80 -24.57 -3.84 17.75
C ALA A 80 -24.88 -4.03 16.26
N LEU A 81 -24.35 -5.07 15.61
CA LEU A 81 -24.57 -5.33 14.18
C LEU A 81 -25.90 -6.08 13.92
N PRO A 82 -26.50 -5.91 12.73
CA PRO A 82 -27.61 -6.75 12.29
C PRO A 82 -27.24 -8.25 12.25
N ASP A 83 -28.21 -9.13 12.51
CA ASP A 83 -27.97 -10.57 12.64
C ASP A 83 -27.25 -11.20 11.45
N TYR A 84 -27.56 -10.75 10.22
CA TYR A 84 -26.93 -11.27 9.00
C TYR A 84 -25.43 -10.94 8.89
N LEU A 85 -24.93 -9.93 9.61
CA LEU A 85 -23.50 -9.57 9.65
C LEU A 85 -22.74 -10.22 10.81
N LYS A 86 -23.43 -10.69 11.86
CA LYS A 86 -22.80 -11.27 13.06
C LYS A 86 -21.95 -12.50 12.73
N GLY A 87 -22.47 -13.40 11.91
CA GLY A 87 -21.73 -14.60 11.49
C GLY A 87 -20.49 -14.23 10.67
N PHE A 88 -20.64 -13.30 9.72
CA PHE A 88 -19.58 -12.86 8.83
C PHE A 88 -18.44 -12.17 9.59
N ILE A 89 -18.73 -11.24 10.50
CA ILE A 89 -17.71 -10.55 11.30
C ILE A 89 -17.04 -11.50 12.31
N THR A 90 -17.77 -12.48 12.83
CA THR A 90 -17.23 -13.51 13.75
C THR A 90 -16.23 -14.42 13.03
N PHE A 91 -16.56 -14.84 11.81
CA PHE A 91 -15.62 -15.57 10.97
C PHE A 91 -14.36 -14.75 10.72
N ALA A 92 -14.50 -13.49 10.31
CA ALA A 92 -13.36 -12.60 10.07
C ALA A 92 -12.46 -12.44 11.31
N TYR A 93 -13.06 -12.25 12.50
CA TYR A 93 -12.33 -12.11 13.76
C TYR A 93 -11.56 -13.38 14.15
N LYS A 94 -12.15 -14.56 13.94
CA LYS A 94 -11.53 -15.85 14.32
C LYS A 94 -10.48 -16.33 13.30
N SER A 95 -10.69 -16.08 12.01
CA SER A 95 -9.82 -16.57 10.95
C SER A 95 -8.70 -15.59 10.59
N GLY A 96 -8.90 -14.29 10.82
CA GLY A 96 -7.98 -13.23 10.40
C GLY A 96 -7.99 -12.99 8.89
N TRP A 97 -8.97 -13.51 8.16
CA TRP A 97 -9.08 -13.36 6.70
C TRP A 97 -9.46 -11.93 6.30
N ARG A 98 -9.07 -11.52 5.09
CA ARG A 98 -9.47 -10.21 4.56
C ARG A 98 -10.94 -10.23 4.16
N LEU A 99 -11.62 -9.10 4.34
CA LEU A 99 -13.02 -8.92 3.97
C LEU A 99 -13.36 -9.42 2.55
N GLN A 100 -12.50 -9.07 1.58
CA GLN A 100 -12.66 -9.47 0.18
C GLN A 100 -12.48 -10.97 -0.04
N GLU A 101 -11.63 -11.63 0.76
CA GLU A 101 -11.44 -13.08 0.67
C GLU A 101 -12.70 -13.79 1.18
N ILE A 102 -13.27 -13.34 2.30
CA ILE A 102 -14.49 -13.92 2.89
C ILE A 102 -15.70 -13.76 1.97
N GLY A 103 -15.88 -12.56 1.40
CA GLY A 103 -17.01 -12.27 0.51
C GLY A 103 -16.99 -13.06 -0.81
N GLY A 104 -15.84 -13.62 -1.20
CA GLY A 104 -15.68 -14.41 -2.42
C GLY A 104 -15.79 -15.93 -2.23
N ILE A 105 -15.97 -16.43 -1.00
CA ILE A 105 -16.03 -17.88 -0.75
C ILE A 105 -17.39 -18.41 -1.19
N THR A 106 -17.38 -19.44 -2.04
CA THR A 106 -18.56 -20.23 -2.38
C THR A 106 -18.48 -21.59 -1.72
N TRP A 107 -19.64 -22.18 -1.41
CA TRP A 107 -19.69 -23.60 -1.09
C TRP A 107 -19.22 -24.41 -2.31
N GLY A 108 -18.50 -25.50 -2.09
CA GLY A 108 -18.00 -26.37 -3.16
C GLY A 108 -19.13 -26.93 -4.03
N PRO A 109 -18.82 -27.47 -5.22
CA PRO A 109 -19.86 -28.06 -6.07
C PRO A 109 -20.50 -29.23 -5.30
N GLY A 110 -21.80 -29.09 -5.02
CA GLY A 110 -22.65 -30.18 -4.54
C GLY A 110 -23.01 -31.12 -5.68
#